data_AF-A0A9W8CGD5-F1
#
_entry.id   AF-A0A9W8CGD5-F1
#
_cell.length_a   1.000
_cell.length_b   1.000
_cell.length_c   1.000
_cell.angle_alpha   90.00
_cell.angle_beta   90.00
_cell.angle_gamma   90.00
#
_symmetry.space_group_name_H-M   'P 1'
#
loop_
_entity.id
_entity.type
_entity.pdbx_description
1 polymer ?
#
loop_
_entity_poly.entity_id
_entity_poly.type
_entity_poly.pdbx_seq_one_letter_code
_entity_poly.pdbx_strand_id
1 'polypeptide(L)'
;MTIDSLFILNTSGTPIIQKHWSDDESIQRATLVIVPAFSRYLRSVATLGDAEPIWSGPLDSVCIHIQRKELVYLGIVSLEVSPLEILELLDGVDQALTEYIGQLSDVTIKENFTTVYQLLSEMVDSGSAVTTDTSVLRGLVPVPSLVNRMIENVSGIGIGTEKRPDVNTSSTPWRAQGIRHTNNEFFIDFVERIDAIIDSNGSIASYDVSGDITCKSRLTGMPDLSLVLNRPEAMDDVAFHPCVRLGKWENEGVIGFVPPDGQFKLASYHVSASASPRKLPLYVTATTTRQDLLHTINIEVHSGQCDGKTVEKVNTRIPLPASAYNIQVQCKTGTHAVSSSRMPQVEWSVKALKTGDRSNRLVIQYLVRPSASPSSSAGISSPQVVSSEQGITQGAFIDFEVAGFSISSIKVDSLRLLRESYKMFKGVRYVTKAGGKFFVTAMIICAAVVAAFDFHSDEAAECAKKHWGEIKAIVDPKISMMSTILPRASVAKVQELLGGSDSLPDSPPSRDWLSKAADALPDRLMSMFGKDIIEKCVNEMKKH
;
A
#
# COMPACT_ATOMS: atom_id res chain seq x y z
N MET A 1 7.97 -26.09 -16.45
CA MET A 1 6.54 -25.76 -16.51
C MET A 1 6.19 -25.09 -15.20
N THR A 2 5.83 -23.82 -15.25
CA THR A 2 5.58 -23.00 -14.05
C THR A 2 4.09 -22.80 -13.79
N ILE A 3 3.24 -22.87 -14.80
CA ILE A 3 1.77 -22.83 -14.67
C ILE A 3 1.09 -23.97 -15.44
N ASP A 4 0.15 -24.67 -14.79
CA ASP A 4 -0.63 -25.74 -15.41
C ASP A 4 -1.79 -25.21 -16.24
N SER A 5 -2.52 -24.26 -15.65
CA SER A 5 -3.73 -23.70 -16.24
C SER A 5 -3.92 -22.28 -15.74
N LEU A 6 -4.40 -21.41 -16.63
CA LEU A 6 -4.78 -20.05 -16.36
C LEU A 6 -6.26 -19.88 -16.64
N PHE A 7 -6.97 -19.30 -15.67
CA PHE A 7 -8.37 -18.94 -15.78
C PHE A 7 -8.54 -17.44 -15.57
N ILE A 8 -9.47 -16.85 -16.31
CA ILE A 8 -10.02 -15.54 -16.00
C ILE A 8 -11.47 -15.75 -15.56
N LEU A 9 -11.77 -15.39 -14.32
CA LEU A 9 -13.08 -15.56 -13.70
C LEU A 9 -13.76 -14.19 -13.51
N ASN A 10 -15.08 -14.18 -13.46
CA ASN A 10 -15.83 -13.04 -12.92
C ASN A 10 -15.83 -13.04 -11.38
N THR A 11 -16.37 -11.99 -10.76
CA THR A 11 -16.50 -11.86 -9.30
C THR A 11 -17.32 -12.97 -8.62
N SER A 12 -18.19 -13.66 -9.37
CA SER A 12 -18.97 -14.81 -8.87
C SER A 12 -18.17 -16.12 -8.85
N GLY A 13 -16.95 -16.10 -9.39
CA GLY A 13 -16.07 -17.25 -9.57
C GLY A 13 -16.44 -18.12 -10.78
N THR A 14 -17.17 -17.57 -11.76
CA THR A 14 -17.48 -18.29 -13.02
C THR A 14 -16.35 -18.07 -14.03
N PRO A 15 -15.82 -19.13 -14.67
CA PRO A 15 -14.77 -18.99 -15.68
C PRO A 15 -15.30 -18.36 -16.97
N ILE A 16 -14.56 -17.38 -17.47
CA ILE A 16 -14.77 -16.69 -18.75
C ILE A 16 -13.75 -17.21 -19.78
N ILE A 17 -12.49 -17.30 -19.37
CA ILE A 17 -11.37 -17.84 -20.15
C ILE A 17 -10.78 -19.03 -19.40
N GLN A 18 -10.38 -20.05 -20.15
CA GLN A 18 -9.56 -21.15 -19.66
C GLN A 18 -8.49 -21.48 -20.70
N LYS A 19 -7.23 -21.46 -20.28
CA LYS A 19 -6.10 -21.86 -21.11
C LYS A 19 -5.26 -22.86 -20.30
N HIS A 20 -4.91 -23.96 -20.95
CA HIS A 20 -4.21 -25.07 -20.32
C HIS A 20 -2.92 -25.37 -21.07
N TRP A 21 -1.91 -25.81 -20.32
CA TRP A 21 -0.63 -26.26 -20.86
C TRP A 21 -0.22 -27.66 -20.36
N SER A 22 -0.99 -28.25 -19.44
CA SER A 22 -0.75 -29.59 -18.89
C SER A 22 -1.45 -30.69 -19.69
N ASP A 23 -1.28 -31.92 -19.25
CA ASP A 23 -1.96 -33.11 -19.75
C ASP A 23 -3.48 -33.11 -19.46
N ASP A 24 -4.23 -33.90 -20.24
CA ASP A 24 -5.70 -33.97 -20.18
C ASP A 24 -6.25 -34.29 -18.79
N GLU A 25 -5.55 -35.11 -17.99
CA GLU A 25 -5.98 -35.44 -16.63
C GLU A 25 -5.89 -34.22 -15.70
N SER A 26 -4.80 -33.47 -15.76
CA SER A 26 -4.64 -32.23 -14.99
C SER A 26 -5.64 -31.16 -15.42
N ILE A 27 -5.98 -31.09 -16.71
CA ILE A 27 -7.03 -30.20 -17.23
C ILE A 27 -8.40 -30.53 -16.64
N GLN A 28 -8.74 -31.82 -16.58
CA GLN A 28 -10.01 -32.26 -15.98
C GLN A 28 -10.04 -31.96 -14.48
N ARG A 29 -8.94 -32.21 -13.75
CA ARG A 29 -8.82 -31.87 -12.32
C ARG A 29 -8.99 -30.37 -12.08
N ALA A 30 -8.32 -29.54 -12.88
CA ALA A 30 -8.43 -28.09 -12.83
C ALA A 30 -9.89 -27.62 -13.00
N THR A 31 -10.52 -28.04 -14.09
CA THR A 31 -11.85 -27.55 -14.48
C THR A 31 -12.99 -28.11 -13.63
N LEU A 32 -12.94 -29.38 -13.23
CA LEU A 32 -14.05 -30.08 -12.57
C LEU A 32 -13.97 -30.06 -11.04
N VAL A 33 -12.76 -29.92 -10.48
CA VAL A 33 -12.54 -30.03 -9.02
C VAL A 33 -11.99 -28.74 -8.45
N ILE A 34 -10.86 -28.26 -8.97
CA ILE A 34 -10.10 -27.16 -8.37
C ILE A 34 -10.83 -25.83 -8.52
N VAL A 35 -11.23 -25.45 -9.74
CA VAL A 35 -11.93 -24.17 -9.98
C VAL A 35 -13.27 -24.11 -9.22
N PRO A 36 -14.15 -25.13 -9.24
CA PRO A 36 -15.38 -25.09 -8.44
C PRO A 36 -15.14 -24.95 -6.93
N ALA A 37 -14.10 -25.61 -6.40
CA ALA A 37 -13.71 -25.49 -5.00
C ALA A 37 -13.20 -24.07 -4.68
N PHE A 38 -12.37 -23.50 -5.55
CA PHE A 38 -11.88 -22.12 -5.43
C PHE A 38 -13.02 -21.10 -5.51
N SER A 39 -13.98 -21.26 -6.43
CA SER A 39 -15.15 -20.38 -6.52
C SER A 39 -16.03 -20.46 -5.27
N ARG A 40 -16.11 -21.62 -4.61
CA ARG A 40 -16.78 -21.75 -3.31
C ARG A 40 -16.02 -21.04 -2.20
N TYR A 41 -14.68 -21.13 -2.21
CA TYR A 41 -13.83 -20.38 -1.30
C TYR A 41 -14.04 -18.87 -1.47
N LEU A 42 -13.96 -18.32 -2.68
CA LEU A 42 -14.19 -16.89 -2.94
C LEU A 42 -15.54 -16.40 -2.41
N ARG A 43 -16.60 -17.22 -2.54
CA ARG A 43 -17.93 -16.89 -2.00
C ARG A 43 -18.04 -16.98 -0.48
N SER A 44 -17.13 -17.66 0.19
CA SER A 44 -17.10 -17.76 1.65
C SER A 44 -16.47 -16.54 2.33
N VAL A 45 -15.69 -15.77 1.58
CA VAL A 45 -14.98 -14.59 2.07
C VAL A 45 -15.91 -13.37 2.00
N ALA A 46 -15.88 -12.50 3.02
CA ALA A 46 -16.75 -11.32 3.12
C ALA A 46 -16.49 -10.30 1.99
N THR A 47 -15.22 -10.04 1.68
CA THR A 47 -14.81 -9.27 0.51
C THR A 47 -13.69 -9.99 -0.23
N LEU A 48 -13.61 -9.87 -1.56
CA LEU A 48 -12.51 -10.50 -2.32
C LEU A 48 -11.12 -10.04 -1.86
N GLY A 49 -11.01 -8.87 -1.22
CA GLY A 49 -9.76 -8.37 -0.64
C GLY A 49 -9.29 -9.13 0.59
N ASP A 50 -10.18 -9.87 1.27
CA ASP A 50 -9.83 -10.73 2.39
C ASP A 50 -9.41 -12.15 1.94
N ALA A 51 -9.49 -12.44 0.62
CA ALA A 51 -9.05 -13.72 0.09
C ALA A 51 -7.53 -13.76 0.03
N GLU A 52 -6.95 -14.86 0.52
CA GLU A 52 -5.51 -15.07 0.48
C GLU A 52 -5.06 -15.20 -0.98
N PRO A 53 -4.01 -14.47 -1.45
CA PRO A 53 -3.54 -14.53 -2.84
C PRO A 53 -3.07 -15.93 -3.27
N ILE A 54 -2.66 -16.74 -2.30
CA ILE A 54 -2.22 -18.12 -2.50
C ILE A 54 -3.17 -19.00 -1.68
N TRP A 55 -3.94 -19.83 -2.35
CA TRP A 55 -4.89 -20.74 -1.74
C TRP A 55 -4.47 -22.18 -2.02
N SER A 56 -4.36 -22.98 -0.95
CA SER A 56 -4.11 -24.42 -1.07
C SER A 56 -5.41 -25.12 -1.48
N GLY A 57 -5.43 -25.65 -2.70
CA GLY A 57 -6.56 -26.36 -3.26
C GLY A 57 -6.59 -27.85 -2.94
N PRO A 58 -7.62 -28.56 -3.40
CA PRO A 58 -7.67 -30.01 -3.32
C PRO A 58 -6.54 -30.65 -4.14
N LEU A 59 -6.22 -31.91 -3.81
CA LEU A 59 -5.28 -32.74 -4.59
C LEU A 59 -3.86 -32.15 -4.69
N ASP A 60 -3.40 -31.52 -3.61
CA ASP A 60 -2.07 -30.88 -3.50
C ASP A 60 -1.81 -29.81 -4.58
N SER A 61 -2.88 -29.26 -5.16
CA SER A 61 -2.80 -28.13 -6.07
C SER A 61 -2.71 -26.81 -5.31
N VAL A 62 -1.96 -25.86 -5.85
CA VAL A 62 -1.91 -24.50 -5.33
C VAL A 62 -2.54 -23.57 -6.36
N CYS A 63 -3.45 -22.73 -5.89
CA CYS A 63 -4.09 -21.69 -6.68
C CYS A 63 -3.47 -20.35 -6.31
N ILE A 64 -2.92 -19.66 -7.29
CA ILE A 64 -2.37 -18.32 -7.13
C ILE A 64 -3.26 -17.38 -7.91
N HIS A 65 -3.77 -16.32 -7.27
CA HIS A 65 -4.70 -15.41 -7.93
C HIS A 65 -4.41 -13.95 -7.64
N ILE A 66 -4.82 -13.10 -8.58
CA ILE A 66 -4.91 -11.65 -8.41
C ILE A 66 -6.30 -11.18 -8.79
N GLN A 67 -6.77 -10.16 -8.09
CA GLN A 67 -7.99 -9.45 -8.46
C GLN A 67 -7.63 -8.12 -9.13
N ARG A 68 -8.24 -7.86 -10.28
CA ARG A 68 -8.18 -6.57 -10.99
C ARG A 68 -9.61 -6.15 -11.33
N LYS A 69 -10.10 -5.11 -10.66
CA LYS A 69 -11.49 -4.64 -10.79
C LYS A 69 -12.50 -5.78 -10.57
N GLU A 70 -13.31 -6.10 -11.58
CA GLU A 70 -14.37 -7.12 -11.55
C GLU A 70 -13.90 -8.50 -12.09
N LEU A 71 -12.60 -8.68 -12.28
CA LEU A 71 -12.01 -9.91 -12.80
C LEU A 71 -11.05 -10.51 -11.79
N VAL A 72 -11.02 -11.85 -11.77
CA VAL A 72 -10.06 -12.64 -10.99
C VAL A 72 -9.24 -13.46 -11.96
N TYR A 73 -7.92 -13.27 -11.92
CA TYR A 73 -6.96 -14.03 -12.72
C TYR A 73 -6.41 -15.12 -11.82
N LEU A 74 -6.57 -16.38 -12.23
CA LEU A 74 -6.23 -17.55 -11.43
C LEU A 74 -5.24 -18.42 -12.20
N GLY A 75 -4.06 -18.63 -11.63
CA GLY A 75 -3.11 -19.65 -12.04
C GLY A 75 -3.19 -20.87 -11.13
N ILE A 76 -3.25 -22.06 -11.73
CA ILE A 76 -3.18 -23.34 -11.03
C ILE A 76 -1.78 -23.92 -11.25
N VAL A 77 -1.17 -24.38 -10.16
CA VAL A 77 0.13 -25.04 -10.17
C VAL A 77 0.08 -26.34 -9.37
N SER A 78 0.67 -27.40 -9.91
CA SER A 78 0.80 -28.73 -9.31
C SER A 78 2.22 -29.05 -8.85
N LEU A 79 3.19 -28.19 -9.21
CA LEU A 79 4.59 -28.31 -8.83
C LEU A 79 4.98 -27.14 -7.92
N GLU A 80 6.10 -27.32 -7.22
CA GLU A 80 6.69 -26.25 -6.42
C GLU A 80 7.30 -25.18 -7.34
N VAL A 81 6.75 -23.97 -7.26
CA VAL A 81 7.18 -22.81 -8.05
C VAL A 81 7.19 -21.57 -7.18
N SER A 82 8.02 -20.60 -7.52
CA SER A 82 8.01 -19.29 -6.86
C SER A 82 6.66 -18.61 -7.11
N PRO A 83 5.86 -18.31 -6.06
CA PRO A 83 4.55 -17.69 -6.27
C PRO A 83 4.65 -16.31 -6.95
N LEU A 84 5.78 -15.62 -6.75
CA LEU A 84 6.04 -14.32 -7.36
C LEU A 84 6.09 -14.38 -8.88
N GLU A 85 6.63 -15.47 -9.46
CA GLU A 85 6.68 -15.65 -10.91
C GLU A 85 5.26 -15.72 -11.51
N ILE A 86 4.36 -16.44 -10.83
CA ILE A 86 2.98 -16.57 -11.27
C ILE A 86 2.22 -15.26 -11.07
N LEU A 87 2.42 -14.57 -9.94
CA LEU A 87 1.82 -13.26 -9.71
C LEU A 87 2.25 -12.23 -10.76
N GLU A 88 3.53 -12.20 -11.13
CA GLU A 88 4.06 -11.32 -12.18
C GLU A 88 3.47 -11.67 -13.56
N LEU A 89 3.37 -12.96 -13.90
CA LEU A 89 2.74 -13.40 -15.13
C LEU A 89 1.26 -12.97 -15.20
N LEU A 90 0.49 -13.18 -14.12
CA LEU A 90 -0.92 -12.80 -14.09
C LEU A 90 -1.11 -11.29 -14.23
N ASP A 91 -0.25 -10.48 -13.59
CA ASP A 91 -0.28 -9.02 -13.73
C ASP A 91 0.10 -8.58 -15.15
N GLY A 92 1.12 -9.22 -15.75
CA GLY A 92 1.49 -9.00 -17.15
C GLY A 92 0.35 -9.32 -18.12
N VAL A 93 -0.43 -10.37 -17.86
CA VAL A 93 -1.62 -10.71 -18.65
C VAL A 93 -2.69 -9.62 -18.54
N ASP A 94 -3.02 -9.13 -17.35
CA ASP A 94 -3.97 -8.02 -17.17
C ASP A 94 -3.50 -6.75 -17.89
N GLN A 95 -2.20 -6.43 -17.80
CA GLN A 95 -1.62 -5.28 -18.47
C GLN A 95 -1.70 -5.41 -20.00
N ALA A 96 -1.30 -6.54 -20.56
CA ALA A 96 -1.35 -6.78 -22.01
C ALA A 96 -2.78 -6.71 -22.55
N LEU A 97 -3.74 -7.31 -21.85
CA LEU A 97 -5.15 -7.24 -22.21
C LEU A 97 -5.68 -5.81 -22.14
N THR A 98 -5.34 -5.07 -21.08
CA THR A 98 -5.76 -3.67 -20.90
C THR A 98 -5.22 -2.79 -22.03
N GLU A 99 -4.01 -3.03 -22.51
CA GLU A 99 -3.45 -2.26 -23.62
C GLU A 99 -4.09 -2.58 -24.99
N TYR A 100 -4.47 -3.84 -25.23
CA TYR A 100 -5.07 -4.28 -26.49
C TYR A 100 -6.57 -3.97 -26.59
N ILE A 101 -7.30 -4.22 -25.50
CA ILE A 101 -8.77 -4.17 -25.44
C ILE A 101 -9.24 -2.86 -24.79
N GLY A 102 -8.45 -2.28 -23.89
CA GLY A 102 -8.82 -1.10 -23.11
C GLY A 102 -9.47 -1.49 -21.78
N GLN A 103 -10.72 -1.05 -21.56
CA GLN A 103 -11.41 -1.33 -20.30
C GLN A 103 -11.85 -2.80 -20.23
N LEU A 104 -11.21 -3.57 -19.36
CA LEU A 104 -11.55 -4.97 -19.14
C LEU A 104 -12.79 -5.17 -18.26
N SER A 105 -13.68 -6.06 -18.70
CA SER A 105 -14.92 -6.50 -18.06
C SER A 105 -15.30 -7.88 -18.61
N ASP A 106 -16.26 -8.56 -17.97
CA ASP A 106 -16.77 -9.85 -18.46
C ASP A 106 -17.21 -9.78 -19.94
N VAL A 107 -17.93 -8.72 -20.30
CA VAL A 107 -18.44 -8.50 -21.66
C VAL A 107 -17.30 -8.28 -22.66
N THR A 108 -16.36 -7.39 -22.34
CA THR A 108 -15.28 -7.02 -23.28
C THR A 108 -14.31 -8.17 -23.53
N ILE A 109 -14.05 -9.02 -22.52
CA ILE A 109 -13.24 -10.24 -22.69
C ILE A 109 -13.96 -11.23 -23.60
N LYS A 110 -15.27 -11.42 -23.42
CA LYS A 110 -16.09 -12.29 -24.28
C LYS A 110 -16.14 -11.83 -25.73
N GLU A 111 -16.24 -10.52 -25.96
CA GLU A 111 -16.24 -9.94 -27.31
C GLU A 111 -14.89 -10.08 -28.02
N ASN A 112 -13.79 -10.19 -27.27
CA ASN A 112 -12.42 -10.24 -27.80
C ASN A 112 -11.70 -11.58 -27.57
N PHE A 113 -12.46 -12.70 -27.48
CA PHE A 113 -11.92 -14.02 -27.16
C PHE A 113 -10.70 -14.43 -28.01
N THR A 114 -10.77 -14.19 -29.33
CA THR A 114 -9.68 -14.55 -30.25
C THR A 114 -8.38 -13.84 -29.87
N THR A 115 -8.44 -12.54 -29.61
CA THR A 115 -7.26 -11.75 -29.22
C THR A 115 -6.71 -12.20 -27.86
N VAL A 116 -7.59 -12.49 -26.91
CA VAL A 116 -7.18 -13.01 -25.58
C VAL A 116 -6.41 -14.33 -25.74
N TYR A 117 -6.92 -15.30 -26.50
CA TYR A 117 -6.24 -16.58 -26.71
C TYR A 117 -4.94 -16.47 -27.50
N GLN A 118 -4.87 -15.56 -28.48
CA GLN A 118 -3.64 -15.26 -29.20
C GLN A 118 -2.57 -14.70 -28.26
N LEU A 119 -2.93 -13.69 -27.45
CA LEU A 119 -2.01 -13.12 -26.46
C LEU A 119 -1.53 -14.17 -25.46
N LEU A 120 -2.44 -14.95 -24.86
CA LEU A 120 -2.05 -16.00 -23.91
C LEU A 120 -1.13 -17.06 -24.51
N SER A 121 -1.27 -17.36 -25.81
CA SER A 121 -0.42 -18.35 -26.50
C SER A 121 0.96 -17.80 -26.85
N GLU A 122 1.09 -16.50 -27.10
CA GLU A 122 2.40 -15.86 -27.32
C GLU A 122 3.11 -15.50 -26.01
N MET A 123 2.34 -15.22 -24.94
CA MET A 123 2.89 -14.88 -23.63
C MET A 123 3.45 -16.09 -22.89
N VAL A 124 2.80 -17.26 -23.02
CA VAL A 124 3.13 -18.47 -22.28
C VAL A 124 3.27 -19.66 -23.24
N ASP A 125 4.48 -20.21 -23.30
CA ASP A 125 4.76 -21.44 -24.03
C ASP A 125 5.01 -22.59 -23.05
N SER A 126 4.31 -23.70 -23.24
CA SER A 126 4.47 -24.91 -22.44
C SER A 126 4.42 -24.65 -20.92
N GLY A 127 3.54 -23.73 -20.52
CA GLY A 127 3.33 -23.32 -19.14
C GLY A 127 4.48 -22.50 -18.55
N SER A 128 5.33 -21.87 -19.34
CA SER A 128 6.39 -20.96 -18.87
C SER A 128 6.24 -19.60 -19.55
N ALA A 129 6.44 -18.50 -18.81
CA ALA A 129 6.35 -17.15 -19.37
C ALA A 129 7.50 -16.90 -20.35
N VAL A 130 7.19 -16.49 -21.59
CA VAL A 130 8.18 -16.22 -22.63
C VAL A 130 8.31 -14.73 -22.91
N THR A 131 7.20 -14.04 -23.17
CA THR A 131 7.21 -12.60 -23.47
C THR A 131 5.99 -11.94 -22.86
N THR A 132 6.20 -11.06 -21.89
CA THR A 132 5.14 -10.24 -21.28
C THR A 132 5.16 -8.78 -21.76
N ASP A 133 6.17 -8.38 -22.54
CA ASP A 133 6.30 -7.01 -23.06
C ASP A 133 5.29 -6.75 -24.20
N THR A 134 4.37 -5.83 -23.95
CA THR A 134 3.31 -5.46 -24.88
C THR A 134 3.83 -4.87 -26.20
N SER A 135 5.01 -4.25 -26.20
CA SER A 135 5.63 -3.70 -27.40
C SER A 135 6.08 -4.80 -28.35
N VAL A 136 6.62 -5.90 -27.80
CA VAL A 136 6.99 -7.09 -28.57
C VAL A 136 5.75 -7.82 -29.02
N LEU A 137 4.76 -7.98 -28.12
CA LEU A 137 3.49 -8.63 -28.45
C LEU A 137 2.77 -7.94 -29.62
N ARG A 138 2.85 -6.60 -29.76
CA ARG A 138 2.28 -5.87 -30.92
C ARG A 138 2.91 -6.22 -32.26
N GLY A 139 4.15 -6.72 -32.26
CA GLY A 139 4.78 -7.27 -33.45
C GLY A 139 4.33 -8.70 -33.79
N LEU A 140 3.85 -9.45 -32.79
CA LEU A 140 3.48 -10.87 -32.93
C LEU A 140 1.96 -11.06 -33.11
N VAL A 141 1.16 -10.31 -32.37
CA VAL A 141 -0.30 -10.36 -32.34
C VAL A 141 -0.87 -9.06 -32.88
N PRO A 142 -1.67 -9.09 -33.98
CA PRO A 142 -2.25 -7.89 -34.55
C PRO A 142 -3.26 -7.24 -33.60
N VAL A 143 -3.15 -5.94 -33.39
CA VAL A 143 -4.09 -5.18 -32.56
C VAL A 143 -5.41 -4.99 -33.32
N PRO A 144 -6.58 -5.31 -32.74
CA PRO A 144 -7.87 -5.23 -33.43
C PRO A 144 -8.17 -3.86 -34.07
N SER A 145 -7.75 -2.77 -33.43
CA SER A 145 -7.96 -1.40 -33.92
C SER A 145 -7.11 -1.04 -35.16
N LEU A 146 -5.95 -1.69 -35.36
CA LEU A 146 -5.10 -1.48 -36.54
C LEU A 146 -5.64 -2.21 -37.77
N VAL A 147 -6.25 -3.39 -37.56
CA VAL A 147 -6.88 -4.17 -38.63
C VAL A 147 -8.04 -3.38 -39.25
N ASN A 148 -8.88 -2.75 -38.44
CA ASN A 148 -9.97 -1.91 -38.95
C ASN A 148 -9.48 -0.70 -39.77
N ARG A 149 -8.36 -0.08 -39.36
CA ARG A 149 -7.74 1.04 -40.11
C ARG A 149 -6.99 0.60 -41.38
N MET A 150 -6.47 -0.61 -41.40
CA MET A 150 -5.83 -1.18 -42.60
C MET A 150 -6.87 -1.66 -43.62
N ILE A 151 -8.00 -2.20 -43.16
CA ILE A 151 -9.09 -2.64 -44.05
C ILE A 151 -9.81 -1.44 -44.68
N GLU A 152 -9.99 -0.32 -43.95
CA GLU A 152 -10.60 0.90 -44.52
C GLU A 152 -9.69 1.61 -45.55
N ASN A 153 -8.37 1.43 -45.48
CA ASN A 153 -7.42 2.07 -46.40
C ASN A 153 -6.97 1.18 -47.56
N VAL A 154 -7.37 -0.10 -47.59
CA VAL A 154 -6.97 -1.07 -48.64
C VAL A 154 -8.19 -1.80 -49.20
N SER A 155 -9.27 -1.07 -49.49
CA SER A 155 -10.23 -1.50 -50.52
C SER A 155 -9.71 -1.03 -51.89
N GLY A 156 -8.61 -1.64 -52.35
CA GLY A 156 -8.03 -1.34 -53.66
C GLY A 156 -6.59 -1.82 -53.79
N ILE A 157 -6.43 -2.93 -54.52
CA ILE A 157 -5.18 -3.47 -55.09
C ILE A 157 -4.38 -4.43 -54.19
N GLY A 158 -4.50 -5.72 -54.54
CA GLY A 158 -3.38 -6.67 -54.55
C GLY A 158 -3.14 -7.45 -53.27
N ILE A 159 -3.36 -8.77 -53.35
CA ILE A 159 -2.82 -9.79 -52.44
C ILE A 159 -1.28 -9.72 -52.54
N GLY A 160 -0.67 -8.86 -51.73
CA GLY A 160 0.76 -8.80 -51.48
C GLY A 160 1.07 -9.65 -50.26
N THR A 161 1.94 -10.64 -50.43
CA THR A 161 2.52 -11.50 -49.39
C THR A 161 2.58 -10.82 -48.02
N GLU A 162 1.94 -11.43 -47.02
CA GLU A 162 2.08 -11.09 -45.61
C GLU A 162 3.57 -11.09 -45.24
N LYS A 163 4.22 -9.92 -45.35
CA LYS A 163 5.44 -9.68 -44.58
C LYS A 163 4.97 -9.67 -43.14
N ARG A 164 5.15 -10.80 -42.45
CA ARG A 164 5.16 -10.83 -40.98
C ARG A 164 5.96 -9.61 -40.53
N PRO A 165 5.47 -8.82 -39.56
CA PRO A 165 6.29 -7.76 -38.97
C PRO A 165 7.63 -8.41 -38.59
N ASP A 166 8.75 -7.81 -39.01
CA ASP A 166 10.07 -8.33 -38.64
C ASP A 166 10.09 -8.41 -37.11
N VAL A 167 9.99 -9.63 -36.58
CA VAL A 167 10.05 -9.88 -35.13
C VAL A 167 11.40 -9.36 -34.72
N ASN A 168 11.36 -8.24 -34.01
CA ASN A 168 12.53 -7.42 -33.75
C ASN A 168 13.39 -8.16 -32.72
N THR A 169 14.21 -9.12 -33.18
CA THR A 169 15.27 -9.80 -32.40
C THR A 169 16.40 -8.85 -31.97
N SER A 170 16.18 -7.53 -32.13
CA SER A 170 17.07 -6.47 -31.70
C SER A 170 17.32 -6.55 -30.20
N SER A 171 18.50 -6.10 -29.78
CA SER A 171 18.88 -5.95 -28.37
C SER A 171 18.03 -4.92 -27.58
N THR A 172 16.98 -4.35 -28.18
CA THR A 172 16.10 -3.33 -27.62
C THR A 172 14.63 -3.65 -27.95
N PRO A 173 14.07 -4.73 -27.37
CA PRO A 173 12.71 -5.20 -27.68
C PRO A 173 11.61 -4.17 -27.40
N TRP A 174 11.83 -3.30 -26.41
CA TRP A 174 10.89 -2.26 -25.97
C TRP A 174 10.80 -1.03 -26.89
N ARG A 175 11.55 -0.98 -28.01
CA ARG A 175 11.53 0.18 -28.92
C ARG A 175 11.61 -0.25 -30.40
N ALA A 176 10.59 0.13 -31.17
CA ALA A 176 10.54 -0.11 -32.60
C ALA A 176 11.57 0.74 -33.39
N GLN A 177 12.09 0.18 -34.48
CA GLN A 177 12.97 0.90 -35.40
C GLN A 177 12.16 1.87 -36.29
N GLY A 178 12.80 2.96 -36.74
CA GLY A 178 12.22 3.88 -37.72
C GLY A 178 11.16 4.86 -37.19
N ILE A 179 10.96 4.96 -35.87
CA ILE A 179 10.07 5.94 -35.24
C ILE A 179 10.48 7.36 -35.63
N ARG A 180 9.52 8.19 -36.03
CA ARG A 180 9.73 9.60 -36.39
C ARG A 180 8.71 10.49 -35.69
N HIS A 181 9.19 11.55 -35.06
CA HIS A 181 8.37 12.60 -34.46
C HIS A 181 8.72 13.95 -35.10
N THR A 182 7.71 14.80 -35.30
CA THR A 182 7.91 16.17 -35.81
C THR A 182 8.72 17.01 -34.81
N ASN A 183 8.39 16.86 -33.52
CA ASN A 183 9.09 17.52 -32.42
C ASN A 183 9.71 16.46 -31.53
N ASN A 184 11.01 16.61 -31.24
CA ASN A 184 11.73 15.69 -30.38
C ASN A 184 11.72 16.22 -28.93
N GLU A 185 11.00 15.54 -28.05
CA GLU A 185 10.74 15.99 -26.69
C GLU A 185 10.89 14.84 -25.69
N PHE A 186 11.45 15.12 -24.52
CA PHE A 186 11.57 14.17 -23.44
C PHE A 186 11.22 14.82 -22.10
N PHE A 187 10.22 14.26 -21.42
CA PHE A 187 9.75 14.76 -20.12
C PHE A 187 10.00 13.73 -19.03
N ILE A 188 10.42 14.18 -17.86
CA ILE A 188 10.65 13.36 -16.67
C ILE A 188 9.83 13.92 -15.50
N ASP A 189 9.03 13.07 -14.90
CA ASP A 189 8.28 13.35 -13.69
C ASP A 189 8.83 12.51 -12.53
N PHE A 190 9.35 13.17 -11.51
CA PHE A 190 9.66 12.56 -10.22
C PHE A 190 8.42 12.70 -9.33
N VAL A 191 7.80 11.57 -8.99
CA VAL A 191 6.61 11.51 -8.16
C VAL A 191 6.95 10.78 -6.87
N GLU A 192 7.16 11.53 -5.80
CA GLU A 192 7.46 11.01 -4.47
C GLU A 192 6.17 10.93 -3.63
N ARG A 193 6.01 9.83 -2.91
CA ARG A 193 4.90 9.55 -2.00
C ARG A 193 5.43 9.39 -0.60
N ILE A 194 4.78 10.05 0.35
CA ILE A 194 5.14 10.01 1.77
C ILE A 194 4.12 9.21 2.54
N ASP A 195 4.55 8.11 3.14
CA ASP A 195 3.78 7.37 4.13
C ASP A 195 4.32 7.73 5.51
N ALA A 196 3.50 8.32 6.37
CA ALA A 196 3.93 8.78 7.68
C ALA A 196 2.85 8.54 8.74
N ILE A 197 3.28 8.05 9.90
CA ILE A 197 2.45 7.97 11.10
C ILE A 197 2.91 9.08 12.04
N ILE A 198 1.98 9.95 12.39
CA ILE A 198 2.22 11.09 13.28
C ILE A 198 1.40 10.88 14.56
N ASP A 199 2.01 11.19 15.70
CA ASP A 199 1.30 11.21 16.98
C ASP A 199 0.38 12.44 17.11
N SER A 200 -0.39 12.50 18.19
CA SER A 200 -1.28 13.64 18.48
C SER A 200 -0.54 14.97 18.67
N ASN A 201 0.72 14.90 19.09
CA ASN A 201 1.56 16.05 19.42
C ASN A 201 2.33 16.58 18.20
N GLY A 202 2.25 15.90 17.06
CA GLY A 202 2.94 16.25 15.83
C GLY A 202 4.33 15.62 15.68
N SER A 203 4.71 14.67 16.54
CA SER A 203 5.93 13.89 16.41
C SER A 203 5.74 12.76 15.41
N ILE A 204 6.80 12.46 14.64
CA ILE A 204 6.79 11.40 13.63
C ILE A 204 7.11 10.08 14.32
N ALA A 205 6.17 9.13 14.28
CA ALA A 205 6.36 7.77 14.79
C ALA A 205 7.00 6.85 13.75
N SER A 206 6.56 6.95 12.48
CA SER A 206 7.19 6.25 11.37
C SER A 206 7.06 7.07 10.10
N TYR A 207 8.01 6.90 9.19
CA TYR A 207 8.06 7.63 7.94
C TYR A 207 8.82 6.82 6.89
N ASP A 208 8.26 6.76 5.69
CA ASP A 208 8.87 6.17 4.51
C ASP A 208 8.55 7.02 3.27
N VAL A 209 9.48 7.03 2.32
CA VAL A 209 9.28 7.68 1.02
C VAL A 209 9.55 6.70 -0.09
N SER A 210 8.55 6.54 -0.94
CA SER A 210 8.68 5.85 -2.21
C SER A 210 8.57 6.84 -3.36
N GLY A 211 9.36 6.64 -4.41
CA GLY A 211 9.37 7.49 -5.59
C GLY A 211 9.19 6.70 -6.86
N ASP A 212 8.45 7.26 -7.81
CA ASP A 212 8.39 6.79 -9.20
C ASP A 212 9.01 7.85 -10.13
N ILE A 213 9.84 7.40 -11.06
CA ILE A 213 10.33 8.20 -12.18
C ILE A 213 9.51 7.81 -13.41
N THR A 214 8.59 8.68 -13.81
CA THR A 214 7.77 8.48 -15.02
C THR A 214 8.30 9.35 -16.15
N CYS A 215 8.43 8.78 -17.33
CA CYS A 215 8.95 9.47 -18.50
C CYS A 215 7.92 9.54 -19.63
N LYS A 216 7.99 10.60 -20.42
CA LYS A 216 7.29 10.71 -21.70
C LYS A 216 8.30 11.00 -22.80
N SER A 217 8.51 10.01 -23.66
CA SER A 217 9.45 10.04 -24.78
C SER A 217 8.71 10.30 -26.09
N ARG A 218 9.10 11.33 -26.82
CA ARG A 218 8.71 11.58 -28.21
C ARG A 218 9.97 11.85 -29.00
N LEU A 219 10.77 10.81 -29.21
CA LEU A 219 12.11 10.92 -29.79
C LEU A 219 12.18 10.12 -31.08
N THR A 220 12.82 10.68 -32.10
CA THR A 220 13.02 10.02 -33.41
C THR A 220 14.18 9.03 -33.34
N GLY A 221 14.08 7.93 -34.07
CA GLY A 221 15.16 6.95 -34.21
C GLY A 221 15.38 6.10 -32.97
N MET A 222 16.64 5.82 -32.67
CA MET A 222 17.09 4.96 -31.56
C MET A 222 17.95 5.79 -30.58
N PRO A 223 17.33 6.73 -29.83
CA PRO A 223 18.01 7.63 -28.92
C PRO A 223 18.64 6.86 -27.76
N ASP A 224 19.89 7.19 -27.43
CA ASP A 224 20.57 6.68 -26.25
C ASP A 224 20.67 7.82 -25.23
N LEU A 225 19.96 7.71 -24.11
CA LEU A 225 19.88 8.75 -23.09
C LEU A 225 20.83 8.45 -21.92
N SER A 226 21.46 9.50 -21.41
CA SER A 226 22.27 9.44 -20.19
C SER A 226 21.72 10.47 -19.19
N LEU A 227 21.12 9.97 -18.11
CA LEU A 227 20.56 10.75 -17.02
C LEU A 227 21.48 10.68 -15.80
N VAL A 228 21.90 11.84 -15.31
CA VAL A 228 22.75 12.03 -14.13
C VAL A 228 21.92 12.74 -13.06
N LEU A 229 21.91 12.17 -11.86
CA LEU A 229 21.24 12.72 -10.70
C LEU A 229 22.27 13.37 -9.77
N ASN A 230 21.86 14.39 -9.02
CA ASN A 230 22.72 15.05 -8.03
C ASN A 230 23.04 14.15 -6.82
N ARG A 231 22.15 13.19 -6.51
CA ARG A 231 22.18 12.34 -5.33
C ARG A 231 21.72 10.91 -5.65
N PRO A 232 22.46 10.15 -6.48
CA PRO A 232 22.09 8.76 -6.79
C PRO A 232 22.08 7.87 -5.53
N GLU A 233 22.91 8.18 -4.52
CA GLU A 233 23.01 7.44 -3.26
C GLU A 233 21.79 7.58 -2.34
N ALA A 234 20.92 8.55 -2.62
CA ALA A 234 19.67 8.71 -1.87
C ALA A 234 18.60 7.70 -2.30
N MET A 235 18.76 7.09 -3.48
CA MET A 235 17.87 6.06 -4.00
C MET A 235 18.30 4.68 -3.49
N ASP A 236 17.42 4.05 -2.73
CA ASP A 236 17.53 2.69 -2.20
C ASP A 236 16.52 1.78 -2.90
N ASP A 237 16.77 0.46 -2.88
CA ASP A 237 15.87 -0.57 -3.47
C ASP A 237 15.29 -0.18 -4.84
N VAL A 238 16.17 0.23 -5.76
CA VAL A 238 15.76 0.78 -7.05
C VAL A 238 15.38 -0.33 -8.02
N ALA A 239 14.13 -0.31 -8.47
CA ALA A 239 13.63 -1.16 -9.55
C ALA A 239 13.61 -0.35 -10.86
N PHE A 240 14.47 -0.71 -11.81
CA PHE A 240 14.54 -0.05 -13.12
C PHE A 240 13.69 -0.76 -14.17
N HIS A 241 13.22 0.02 -15.15
CA HIS A 241 12.73 -0.53 -16.40
C HIS A 241 13.84 -1.30 -17.12
N PRO A 242 13.53 -2.40 -17.84
CA PRO A 242 14.52 -3.18 -18.61
C PRO A 242 15.33 -2.39 -19.64
N CYS A 243 14.94 -1.15 -19.94
CA CYS A 243 15.66 -0.29 -20.87
C CYS A 243 16.94 0.31 -20.30
N VAL A 244 17.12 0.23 -18.97
CA VAL A 244 18.25 0.77 -18.23
C VAL A 244 19.40 -0.23 -18.18
N ARG A 245 20.61 0.27 -18.45
CA ARG A 245 21.85 -0.52 -18.35
C ARG A 245 22.32 -0.54 -16.90
N LEU A 246 21.97 -1.59 -16.16
CA LEU A 246 22.28 -1.74 -14.72
C LEU A 246 23.76 -1.55 -14.40
N GLY A 247 24.67 -2.14 -15.20
CA GLY A 247 26.11 -1.99 -14.97
C GLY A 247 26.61 -0.54 -15.04
N LYS A 248 25.94 0.37 -15.73
CA LYS A 248 26.30 1.80 -15.72
C LYS A 248 25.83 2.49 -14.44
N TRP A 249 24.65 2.11 -13.95
CA TRP A 249 24.12 2.61 -12.69
C TRP A 249 25.00 2.16 -11.51
N GLU A 250 25.33 0.88 -11.43
CA GLU A 250 26.10 0.30 -10.33
C GLU A 250 27.53 0.85 -10.24
N ASN A 251 28.18 1.10 -11.39
CA ASN A 251 29.57 1.56 -11.42
C ASN A 251 29.73 3.08 -11.39
N GLU A 252 28.81 3.83 -12.01
CA GLU A 252 28.96 5.28 -12.23
C GLU A 252 27.88 6.12 -11.53
N GLY A 253 26.79 5.51 -11.02
CA GLY A 253 25.60 6.23 -10.56
C GLY A 253 24.84 6.93 -11.69
N VAL A 254 25.04 6.48 -12.94
CA VAL A 254 24.46 7.10 -14.14
C VAL A 254 23.43 6.18 -14.79
N ILE A 255 22.23 6.70 -15.02
CA ILE A 255 21.14 5.96 -15.65
C ILE A 255 21.27 6.11 -17.17
N GLY A 256 21.86 5.10 -17.82
CA GLY A 256 21.98 5.02 -19.28
C GLY A 256 20.91 4.09 -19.89
N PHE A 257 20.12 4.56 -20.85
CA PHE A 257 18.99 3.79 -21.38
C PHE A 257 18.55 4.21 -22.79
N VAL A 258 17.90 3.30 -23.50
CA VAL A 258 17.17 3.58 -24.75
C VAL A 258 15.68 3.61 -24.43
N PRO A 259 15.00 4.77 -24.36
CA PRO A 259 13.62 4.84 -23.87
C PRO A 259 12.61 4.17 -24.82
N PRO A 260 11.61 3.45 -24.28
CA PRO A 260 10.37 3.18 -25.00
C PRO A 260 9.76 4.47 -25.57
N ASP A 261 8.96 4.36 -26.63
CA ASP A 261 8.23 5.51 -27.17
C ASP A 261 6.93 5.74 -26.39
N GLY A 262 6.55 7.00 -26.17
CA GLY A 262 5.38 7.34 -25.38
C GLY A 262 5.65 7.42 -23.88
N GLN A 263 4.64 7.11 -23.07
CA GLN A 263 4.72 7.17 -21.61
C GLN A 263 5.15 5.82 -21.04
N PHE A 264 6.14 5.83 -20.15
CA PHE A 264 6.60 4.62 -19.47
C PHE A 264 7.17 4.98 -18.08
N LYS A 265 7.19 4.01 -17.17
CA LYS A 265 7.88 4.16 -15.88
C LYS A 265 9.34 3.76 -16.06
N LEU A 266 10.27 4.66 -15.75
CA LEU A 266 11.71 4.42 -15.87
C LEU A 266 12.26 3.70 -14.64
N ALA A 267 11.82 4.10 -13.45
CA ALA A 267 12.25 3.48 -12.19
C ALA A 267 11.22 3.67 -11.07
N SER A 268 11.21 2.76 -10.11
CA SER A 268 10.65 2.94 -8.77
C SER A 268 11.79 2.83 -7.76
N TYR A 269 11.75 3.59 -6.67
CA TYR A 269 12.80 3.60 -5.66
C TYR A 269 12.21 3.89 -4.28
N HIS A 270 12.92 3.49 -3.23
CA HIS A 270 12.73 3.99 -1.88
C HIS A 270 13.81 5.00 -1.55
N VAL A 271 13.54 5.93 -0.63
CA VAL A 271 14.57 6.86 -0.16
C VAL A 271 15.24 6.25 1.06
N SER A 272 16.56 6.11 1.00
CA SER A 272 17.30 5.48 2.10
C SER A 272 17.12 6.23 3.42
N ALA A 273 17.07 5.51 4.54
CA ALA A 273 16.87 6.09 5.87
C ALA A 273 17.93 7.15 6.26
N SER A 274 19.14 7.08 5.70
CA SER A 274 20.19 8.08 5.89
C SER A 274 20.00 9.35 5.05
N ALA A 275 19.30 9.23 3.92
CA ALA A 275 18.96 10.34 3.01
C ALA A 275 17.55 10.90 3.27
N SER A 276 16.76 10.20 4.08
CA SER A 276 15.44 10.60 4.55
C SER A 276 15.48 11.98 5.23
N PRO A 277 14.65 12.93 4.79
CA PRO A 277 14.57 14.25 5.39
C PRO A 277 13.87 14.18 6.75
N ARG A 278 14.47 14.85 7.74
CA ARG A 278 13.95 14.88 9.12
C ARG A 278 12.70 15.76 9.30
N LYS A 279 12.15 16.33 8.22
CA LYS A 279 11.06 17.30 8.28
C LYS A 279 10.03 17.01 7.19
N LEU A 280 8.77 16.97 7.61
CA LEU A 280 7.63 16.72 6.74
C LEU A 280 7.12 18.00 6.08
N PRO A 281 6.44 17.88 4.92
CA PRO A 281 5.80 18.99 4.24
C PRO A 281 4.52 19.46 4.96
N LEU A 282 4.03 18.66 5.91
CA LEU A 282 2.90 18.98 6.77
C LEU A 282 3.30 18.81 8.24
N TYR A 283 2.79 19.71 9.07
CA TYR A 283 2.82 19.57 10.52
C TYR A 283 1.38 19.47 11.01
N VAL A 284 1.05 18.41 11.74
CA VAL A 284 -0.32 18.12 12.15
C VAL A 284 -0.36 17.80 13.63
N THR A 285 -1.29 18.42 14.35
CA THR A 285 -1.55 18.11 15.75
C THR A 285 -3.03 17.82 15.93
N ALA A 286 -3.34 16.84 16.77
CA ALA A 286 -4.71 16.44 17.06
C ALA A 286 -4.89 16.35 18.57
N THR A 287 -5.88 17.05 19.12
CA THR A 287 -6.28 16.90 20.52
C THR A 287 -7.70 16.38 20.58
N THR A 288 -7.98 15.54 21.57
CA THR A 288 -9.36 15.09 21.78
C THR A 288 -9.70 15.15 23.25
N THR A 289 -10.87 15.72 23.51
CA THR A 289 -11.42 15.88 24.85
C THR A 289 -12.75 15.15 24.93
N ARG A 290 -12.99 14.46 26.04
CA ARG A 290 -14.25 13.80 26.33
C ARG A 290 -14.84 14.39 27.60
N GLN A 291 -16.10 14.82 27.52
CA GLN A 291 -16.90 15.24 28.66
C GLN A 291 -18.23 14.48 28.60
N ASP A 292 -18.36 13.46 29.44
CA ASP A 292 -19.49 12.50 29.45
C ASP A 292 -19.71 11.82 28.08
N LEU A 293 -20.79 12.20 27.39
CA LEU A 293 -21.17 11.74 26.06
C LEU A 293 -20.62 12.63 24.93
N LEU A 294 -20.20 13.86 25.26
CA LEU A 294 -19.67 14.82 24.31
C LEU A 294 -18.19 14.57 24.05
N HIS A 295 -17.86 14.39 22.78
CA HIS A 295 -16.51 14.21 22.29
C HIS A 295 -16.16 15.41 21.41
N THR A 296 -15.03 16.03 21.67
CA THR A 296 -14.50 17.15 20.88
C THR A 296 -13.14 16.77 20.32
N ILE A 297 -13.00 16.77 19.00
CA ILE A 297 -11.75 16.55 18.29
C ILE A 297 -11.31 17.89 17.71
N ASN A 298 -10.09 18.33 18.02
CA ASN A 298 -9.47 19.48 17.38
C ASN A 298 -8.27 19.02 16.56
N ILE A 299 -8.23 19.38 15.28
CA ILE A 299 -7.12 19.09 14.38
C ILE A 299 -6.59 20.42 13.83
N GLU A 300 -5.29 20.62 13.97
CA GLU A 300 -4.57 21.76 13.40
C GLU A 300 -3.58 21.23 12.37
N VAL A 301 -3.62 21.81 11.16
CA VAL A 301 -2.78 21.40 10.02
C VAL A 301 -2.04 22.61 9.50
N HIS A 302 -0.72 22.55 9.51
CA HIS A 302 0.14 23.64 9.07
C HIS A 302 1.08 23.19 7.95
N SER A 303 1.45 24.13 7.09
CA SER A 303 2.54 23.90 6.13
C SER A 303 3.83 23.67 6.90
N GLY A 304 4.50 22.57 6.57
CA GLY A 304 5.82 22.21 7.07
C GLY A 304 6.93 22.86 6.25
N GLN A 305 8.08 22.18 6.16
CA GLN A 305 9.21 22.71 5.40
C GLN A 305 9.15 22.21 3.95
N CYS A 306 8.70 23.08 3.04
CA CYS A 306 8.52 22.78 1.61
C CYS A 306 9.34 23.72 0.69
N ASP A 307 10.48 24.25 1.14
CA ASP A 307 11.29 25.22 0.36
C ASP A 307 10.50 26.42 -0.19
N GLY A 308 9.54 26.91 0.59
CA GLY A 308 8.66 28.02 0.20
C GLY A 308 7.54 27.65 -0.79
N LYS A 309 7.42 26.37 -1.18
CA LYS A 309 6.31 25.86 -1.97
C LYS A 309 5.03 25.76 -1.14
N THR A 310 3.90 25.91 -1.81
CA THR A 310 2.57 25.76 -1.22
C THR A 310 2.18 24.30 -1.18
N VAL A 311 1.59 23.87 -0.07
CA VAL A 311 0.96 22.55 0.02
C VAL A 311 -0.48 22.70 -0.47
N GLU A 312 -0.83 21.98 -1.51
CA GLU A 312 -2.12 22.09 -2.20
C GLU A 312 -2.96 20.83 -2.00
N LYS A 313 -4.27 20.96 -2.28
CA LYS A 313 -5.25 19.85 -2.23
C LYS A 313 -5.21 19.08 -0.91
N VAL A 314 -5.11 19.79 0.21
CA VAL A 314 -5.05 19.16 1.53
C VAL A 314 -6.44 18.68 1.90
N ASN A 315 -6.66 17.37 1.89
CA ASN A 315 -7.92 16.74 2.23
C ASN A 315 -7.75 15.84 3.44
N THR A 316 -8.40 16.19 4.55
CA THR A 316 -8.37 15.43 5.80
C THR A 316 -9.66 14.63 5.93
N ARG A 317 -9.53 13.32 6.09
CA ARG A 317 -10.63 12.38 6.32
C ARG A 317 -10.55 11.86 7.75
N ILE A 318 -11.61 12.09 8.53
CA ILE A 318 -11.73 11.66 9.92
C ILE A 318 -12.91 10.69 10.04
N PRO A 319 -12.69 9.37 10.10
CA PRO A 319 -13.73 8.43 10.44
C PRO A 319 -14.17 8.65 11.89
N LEU A 320 -15.48 8.72 12.12
CA LEU A 320 -16.10 8.78 13.43
C LEU A 320 -16.68 7.41 13.83
N PRO A 321 -16.88 7.14 15.12
CA PRO A 321 -17.52 5.90 15.57
C PRO A 321 -18.93 5.75 14.98
N ALA A 322 -19.37 4.52 14.73
CA ALA A 322 -20.75 4.24 14.26
C ALA A 322 -21.82 4.73 15.25
N SER A 323 -21.47 4.87 16.54
CA SER A 323 -22.32 5.41 17.60
C SER A 323 -22.36 6.94 17.66
N ALA A 324 -21.59 7.64 16.83
CA ALA A 324 -21.55 9.10 16.79
C ALA A 324 -22.84 9.69 16.20
N TYR A 325 -23.41 10.67 16.88
CA TYR A 325 -24.58 11.42 16.43
C TYR A 325 -24.46 12.89 16.84
N ASN A 326 -25.34 13.74 16.28
CA ASN A 326 -25.31 15.20 16.50
C ASN A 326 -23.91 15.80 16.20
N ILE A 327 -23.38 15.47 15.02
CA ILE A 327 -22.04 15.89 14.59
C ILE A 327 -22.09 17.35 14.16
N GLN A 328 -21.32 18.18 14.84
CA GLN A 328 -21.13 19.60 14.55
C GLN A 328 -19.67 19.82 14.14
N VAL A 329 -19.47 20.46 12.99
CA VAL A 329 -18.14 20.71 12.45
C VAL A 329 -17.94 22.21 12.29
N GLN A 330 -16.81 22.71 12.78
CA GLN A 330 -16.40 24.10 12.63
C GLN A 330 -14.98 24.15 12.07
N CYS A 331 -14.80 24.84 10.95
CA CYS A 331 -13.49 25.06 10.35
C CYS A 331 -13.26 26.57 10.12
N LYS A 332 -12.06 27.07 10.43
CA LYS A 332 -11.70 28.47 10.14
C LYS A 332 -11.38 28.70 8.66
N THR A 333 -10.82 27.68 8.02
CA THR A 333 -10.34 27.72 6.63
C THR A 333 -10.80 26.46 5.91
N GLY A 334 -11.11 26.57 4.62
CA GLY A 334 -11.54 25.44 3.80
C GLY A 334 -13.03 25.14 3.90
N THR A 335 -13.42 24.01 3.32
CA THR A 335 -14.80 23.51 3.31
C THR A 335 -14.85 22.16 4.00
N HIS A 336 -15.96 21.85 4.66
CA HIS A 336 -16.17 20.55 5.28
C HIS A 336 -17.44 19.88 4.73
N ALA A 337 -17.45 18.56 4.77
CA ALA A 337 -18.60 17.73 4.50
C ALA A 337 -18.68 16.62 5.55
N VAL A 338 -19.90 16.16 5.84
CA VAL A 338 -20.14 15.02 6.72
C VAL A 338 -20.87 13.96 5.92
N SER A 339 -20.24 12.80 5.76
CA SER A 339 -20.85 11.65 5.10
C SER A 339 -21.67 10.86 6.12
N SER A 340 -22.98 10.77 5.89
CA SER A 340 -23.94 10.07 6.75
C SER A 340 -24.06 8.58 6.39
N SER A 341 -22.92 7.87 6.35
CA SER A 341 -22.87 6.43 6.11
C SER A 341 -22.98 5.62 7.42
N ARG A 342 -22.96 4.29 7.36
CA ARG A 342 -22.96 3.40 8.56
C ARG A 342 -21.82 3.75 9.54
N MET A 343 -20.70 4.24 9.02
CA MET A 343 -19.66 4.91 9.80
C MET A 343 -19.61 6.37 9.35
N PRO A 344 -20.03 7.33 10.19
CA PRO A 344 -19.97 8.72 9.82
C PRO A 344 -18.52 9.15 9.58
N GLN A 345 -18.28 9.95 8.56
CA GLN A 345 -16.94 10.45 8.24
C GLN A 345 -16.99 11.96 8.01
N VAL A 346 -16.07 12.68 8.62
CA VAL A 346 -15.87 14.12 8.38
C VAL A 346 -14.76 14.27 7.34
N GLU A 347 -15.04 15.04 6.30
CA GLU A 347 -14.09 15.41 5.27
C GLU A 347 -13.84 16.92 5.36
N TRP A 348 -12.57 17.31 5.44
CA TRP A 348 -12.15 18.71 5.50
C TRP A 348 -11.13 19.00 4.41
N SER A 349 -11.50 19.89 3.49
CA SER A 349 -10.67 20.23 2.32
C SER A 349 -10.18 21.67 2.40
N VAL A 350 -8.85 21.83 2.38
CA VAL A 350 -8.15 23.12 2.31
C VAL A 350 -7.42 23.20 0.98
N LYS A 351 -7.74 24.24 0.18
CA LYS A 351 -7.21 24.38 -1.19
C LYS A 351 -5.69 24.49 -1.22
N ALA A 352 -5.13 25.33 -0.35
CA ALA A 352 -3.69 25.55 -0.26
C ALA A 352 -3.30 26.04 1.15
N LEU A 353 -2.18 25.53 1.65
CA LEU A 353 -1.50 25.98 2.87
C LEU A 353 -0.21 26.71 2.46
N LYS A 354 -0.11 27.98 2.85
CA LYS A 354 1.09 28.80 2.63
C LYS A 354 2.00 28.72 3.86
N THR A 355 3.30 28.91 3.63
CA THR A 355 4.30 28.98 4.71
C THR A 355 3.93 30.09 5.70
N GLY A 356 3.88 29.76 7.00
CA GLY A 356 3.54 30.70 8.06
C GLY A 356 2.05 30.81 8.41
N ASP A 357 1.17 30.13 7.66
CA ASP A 357 -0.25 30.10 7.98
C ASP A 357 -0.55 29.20 9.19
N ARG A 358 -0.85 29.83 10.33
CA ARG A 358 -1.17 29.18 11.60
C ARG A 358 -2.66 29.12 11.91
N SER A 359 -3.53 29.49 10.98
CA SER A 359 -4.97 29.65 11.24
C SER A 359 -5.82 28.40 10.97
N ASN A 360 -5.22 27.38 10.36
CA ASN A 360 -5.92 26.20 9.85
C ASN A 360 -6.27 25.22 10.96
N ARG A 361 -7.50 25.33 11.46
CA ARG A 361 -8.04 24.49 12.51
C ARG A 361 -9.43 23.97 12.17
N LEU A 362 -9.64 22.68 12.42
CA LEU A 362 -10.91 21.97 12.38
C LEU A 362 -11.31 21.54 13.79
N VAL A 363 -12.55 21.79 14.17
CA VAL A 363 -13.15 21.36 15.43
C VAL A 363 -14.37 20.51 15.10
N ILE A 364 -14.42 19.29 15.62
CA ILE A 364 -15.54 18.36 15.46
C ILE A 364 -16.09 18.07 16.85
N GLN A 365 -17.37 18.32 17.05
CA GLN A 365 -18.09 17.98 18.27
C GLN A 365 -19.17 16.95 17.94
N TYR A 366 -19.22 15.86 18.68
CA TYR A 366 -20.26 14.83 18.48
C TYR A 366 -20.62 14.17 19.81
N LEU A 367 -21.82 13.61 19.85
CA LEU A 367 -22.29 12.79 20.97
C LEU A 367 -22.12 11.31 20.63
N VAL A 368 -21.78 10.49 21.62
CA VAL A 368 -21.69 9.04 21.46
C VAL A 368 -22.88 8.38 22.13
N ARG A 369 -23.60 7.51 21.39
CA ARG A 369 -24.68 6.71 21.98
C ARG A 369 -24.08 5.67 22.93
N PRO A 370 -24.54 5.59 24.20
CA PRO A 370 -24.13 4.51 25.08
C PRO A 370 -24.50 3.17 24.45
N SER A 371 -23.54 2.25 24.35
CA SER A 371 -23.86 0.85 24.03
C SER A 371 -24.77 0.33 25.14
N ALA A 372 -25.98 -0.14 24.80
CA ALA A 372 -26.81 -0.83 25.76
C ALA A 372 -25.99 -2.00 26.33
N SER A 373 -25.79 -2.02 27.65
CA SER A 373 -25.30 -3.21 28.36
C SER A 373 -26.20 -4.38 27.96
N PRO A 374 -25.65 -5.57 27.64
CA PRO A 374 -26.49 -6.74 27.38
C PRO A 374 -27.33 -6.96 28.64
N SER A 375 -28.65 -6.75 28.51
CA SER A 375 -29.59 -7.17 29.53
C SER A 375 -29.43 -8.67 29.69
N SER A 376 -29.07 -9.08 30.89
CA SER A 376 -28.99 -10.47 31.32
C SER A 376 -30.31 -11.17 31.00
N SER A 377 -30.33 -11.92 29.91
CA SER A 377 -31.24 -13.03 29.72
C SER A 377 -30.37 -14.28 29.58
N ALA A 378 -30.50 -15.16 30.56
CA ALA A 378 -29.76 -16.40 30.66
C ALA A 378 -30.10 -17.29 29.45
N GLY A 379 -29.08 -17.64 28.68
CA GLY A 379 -29.13 -18.62 27.61
C GLY A 379 -27.73 -19.13 27.33
N ILE A 380 -27.42 -20.34 27.82
CA ILE A 380 -26.14 -21.00 27.64
C ILE A 380 -25.93 -21.29 26.15
N SER A 381 -24.98 -20.60 25.52
CA SER A 381 -24.33 -21.06 24.30
C SER A 381 -22.90 -20.49 24.20
N SER A 382 -22.01 -21.35 23.77
CA SER A 382 -20.55 -21.28 23.52
C SER A 382 -19.86 -19.90 23.47
N PRO A 383 -18.59 -19.81 23.93
CA PRO A 383 -17.82 -18.56 23.90
C PRO A 383 -17.42 -18.23 22.46
N GLN A 384 -18.25 -17.47 21.76
CA GLN A 384 -17.76 -16.69 20.62
C GLN A 384 -16.99 -15.49 21.17
N VAL A 385 -15.72 -15.38 20.78
CA VAL A 385 -14.91 -14.18 20.96
C VAL A 385 -15.54 -13.09 20.10
N VAL A 386 -16.55 -12.41 20.66
CA VAL A 386 -17.06 -11.18 20.09
C VAL A 386 -16.08 -10.10 20.50
N SER A 387 -15.13 -9.82 19.62
CA SER A 387 -14.27 -8.63 19.69
C SER A 387 -15.18 -7.40 19.78
N SER A 388 -15.38 -6.89 20.99
CA SER A 388 -16.10 -5.65 21.22
C SER A 388 -15.25 -4.51 20.65
N GLU A 389 -15.46 -4.20 19.36
CA GLU A 389 -14.99 -2.98 18.72
C GLU A 389 -15.61 -1.79 19.45
N GLN A 390 -14.97 -1.34 20.54
CA GLN A 390 -15.18 0.00 21.04
C GLN A 390 -14.57 0.95 20.01
N GLY A 391 -15.38 1.31 19.02
CA GLY A 391 -15.05 2.26 17.97
C GLY A 391 -14.67 3.60 18.58
N ILE A 392 -13.37 3.80 18.78
CA ILE A 392 -12.73 5.10 18.96
C ILE A 392 -12.14 5.44 17.60
N THR A 393 -12.28 6.69 17.16
CA THR A 393 -11.70 7.21 15.92
C THR A 393 -10.25 6.78 15.78
N GLN A 394 -9.95 5.88 14.85
CA GLN A 394 -8.63 5.26 14.78
C GLN A 394 -7.54 6.25 14.36
N GLY A 395 -7.88 7.35 13.68
CA GLY A 395 -6.98 8.46 13.38
C GLY A 395 -7.51 9.33 12.25
N ALA A 396 -6.77 10.36 11.86
CA ALA A 396 -7.09 11.18 10.69
C ALA A 396 -6.18 10.81 9.51
N PHE A 397 -6.76 10.72 8.31
CA PHE A 397 -6.03 10.46 7.06
C PHE A 397 -5.91 11.76 6.28
N ILE A 398 -4.70 12.12 5.83
CA ILE A 398 -4.48 13.39 5.14
C ILE A 398 -3.85 13.16 3.78
N ASP A 399 -4.59 13.53 2.74
CA ASP A 399 -4.11 13.56 1.37
C ASP A 399 -3.62 14.99 1.04
N PHE A 400 -2.49 15.13 0.35
CA PHE A 400 -1.94 16.44 -0.06
C PHE A 400 -1.03 16.31 -1.29
N GLU A 401 -0.73 17.45 -1.92
CA GLU A 401 0.19 17.55 -3.05
C GLU A 401 1.08 18.81 -2.92
N VAL A 402 2.38 18.69 -3.21
CA VAL A 402 3.33 19.80 -3.27
C VAL A 402 4.01 19.78 -4.63
N ALA A 403 3.59 20.70 -5.51
CA ALA A 403 4.14 20.81 -6.84
C ALA A 403 5.50 21.53 -6.84
N GLY A 404 6.45 21.01 -7.62
CA GLY A 404 7.81 21.55 -7.73
C GLY A 404 8.68 21.30 -6.50
N PHE A 405 8.34 20.30 -5.69
CA PHE A 405 9.07 19.89 -4.48
C PHE A 405 9.42 18.40 -4.57
N SER A 406 10.67 18.07 -4.21
CA SER A 406 11.14 16.70 -3.98
C SER A 406 11.58 16.66 -2.53
N ILE A 407 10.97 15.75 -1.76
CA ILE A 407 11.29 15.57 -0.35
C ILE A 407 12.66 14.92 -0.19
N SER A 408 13.03 13.97 -1.07
CA SER A 408 14.35 13.34 -1.07
C SER A 408 15.51 14.29 -1.48
N SER A 409 15.18 15.46 -2.03
CA SER A 409 16.13 16.39 -2.65
C SER A 409 16.88 15.83 -3.87
N ILE A 410 16.43 14.70 -4.43
CA ILE A 410 16.93 14.16 -5.70
C ILE A 410 16.51 15.11 -6.82
N LYS A 411 17.50 15.50 -7.63
CA LYS A 411 17.33 16.38 -8.79
C LYS A 411 18.14 15.87 -9.97
N VAL A 412 17.64 16.11 -11.16
CA VAL A 412 18.34 15.89 -12.41
C VAL A 412 19.44 16.94 -12.56
N ASP A 413 20.69 16.48 -12.57
CA ASP A 413 21.86 17.31 -12.84
C ASP A 413 22.08 17.47 -14.35
N SER A 414 22.04 16.35 -15.10
CA SER A 414 22.10 16.42 -16.56
C SER A 414 21.32 15.29 -17.24
N LEU A 415 20.72 15.62 -18.39
CA LEU A 415 20.13 14.65 -19.30
C LEU A 415 20.73 14.87 -20.69
N ARG A 416 21.44 13.87 -21.23
CA ARG A 416 22.12 13.96 -22.53
C ARG A 416 21.52 12.98 -23.53
N LEU A 417 21.39 13.42 -24.77
CA LEU A 417 21.07 12.57 -25.91
C LEU A 417 22.39 12.17 -26.57
N LEU A 418 22.58 10.88 -26.75
CA LEU A 418 23.72 10.25 -27.38
C LEU A 418 23.25 9.53 -28.65
N ARG A 419 24.18 9.32 -29.59
CA ARG A 419 23.99 8.60 -30.88
C ARG A 419 23.04 9.25 -31.89
N GLU A 420 22.29 10.28 -31.51
CA GLU A 420 21.43 11.07 -32.39
C GLU A 420 21.91 12.52 -32.46
N SER A 421 21.80 13.16 -33.62
CA SER A 421 22.34 14.51 -33.88
C SER A 421 21.33 15.66 -33.67
N TYR A 422 20.04 15.34 -33.55
CA TYR A 422 19.02 16.35 -33.36
C TYR A 422 19.02 16.89 -31.92
N LYS A 423 18.48 18.10 -31.73
CA LYS A 423 18.23 18.65 -30.40
C LYS A 423 16.87 18.16 -29.89
N MET A 424 16.82 17.76 -28.62
CA MET A 424 15.57 17.45 -27.95
C MET A 424 15.21 18.54 -26.94
N PHE A 425 13.92 18.84 -26.84
CA PHE A 425 13.36 19.59 -25.73
C PHE A 425 13.29 18.70 -24.48
N LYS A 426 13.60 19.26 -23.31
CA LYS A 426 13.68 18.51 -22.05
C LYS A 426 12.84 19.22 -20.99
N GLY A 427 11.98 18.48 -20.31
CA GLY A 427 11.24 19.00 -19.16
C GLY A 427 11.41 18.09 -17.96
N VAL A 428 11.57 18.66 -16.77
CA VAL A 428 11.61 17.92 -15.51
C VAL A 428 10.63 18.53 -14.54
N ARG A 429 9.84 17.69 -13.89
CA ARG A 429 8.86 18.08 -12.87
C ARG A 429 9.05 17.21 -11.64
N TYR A 430 8.89 17.83 -10.47
CA TYR A 430 8.94 17.16 -9.17
C TYR A 430 7.58 17.35 -8.50
N VAL A 431 7.01 16.28 -7.98
CA VAL A 431 5.76 16.31 -7.23
C VAL A 431 5.94 15.42 -6.02
N THR A 432 5.65 15.97 -4.85
CA THR A 432 5.55 15.22 -3.60
C THR A 432 4.08 15.13 -3.21
N LYS A 433 3.58 13.95 -2.89
CA LYS A 433 2.19 13.76 -2.46
C LYS A 433 2.10 12.84 -1.25
N ALA A 434 0.96 12.85 -0.57
CA ALA A 434 0.65 11.82 0.42
C ALA A 434 0.67 10.42 -0.24
N GLY A 435 1.27 9.46 0.45
CA GLY A 435 1.05 8.05 0.19
C GLY A 435 -0.32 7.59 0.73
N GLY A 436 -0.60 6.29 0.66
CA GLY A 436 -1.87 5.73 1.13
C GLY A 436 -2.04 5.74 2.65
N LYS A 437 -0.96 6.02 3.41
CA LYS A 437 -0.89 5.87 4.87
C LYS A 437 -0.32 7.12 5.58
N PHE A 438 -0.81 8.32 5.25
CA PHE A 438 -0.53 9.49 6.09
C PHE A 438 -1.57 9.58 7.21
N PHE A 439 -1.20 9.13 8.39
CA PHE A 439 -2.12 8.82 9.49
C PHE A 439 -1.72 9.54 10.78
N VAL A 440 -2.67 10.27 11.38
CA VAL A 440 -2.49 10.95 12.66
C VAL A 440 -3.23 10.18 13.74
N THR A 441 -2.49 9.63 14.69
CA THR A 441 -3.09 8.98 15.86
C THR A 441 -3.56 10.02 16.87
N ALA A 442 -4.85 10.07 17.15
CA ALA A 442 -5.35 10.80 18.31
C ALA A 442 -5.09 9.93 19.55
N MET A 443 -4.12 10.31 20.40
CA MET A 443 -3.94 9.70 21.72
C MET A 443 -5.17 10.00 22.59
N ILE A 444 -6.14 9.09 22.62
CA ILE A 444 -7.24 9.11 23.60
C ILE A 444 -7.14 7.96 24.59
N ILE A 445 -6.31 6.95 24.32
CA ILE A 445 -6.25 5.77 25.18
C ILE A 445 -5.24 5.94 26.33
N CYS A 446 -4.17 6.74 26.17
CA CYS A 446 -3.16 6.86 27.24
C CYS A 446 -3.58 7.74 28.42
N ALA A 447 -4.32 8.84 28.22
CA ALA A 447 -4.68 9.73 29.34
C ALA A 447 -5.71 9.11 30.30
N ALA A 448 -6.59 8.22 29.82
CA ALA A 448 -7.57 7.54 30.66
C ALA A 448 -7.00 6.30 31.38
N VAL A 449 -5.93 5.70 30.87
CA VAL A 449 -5.25 4.54 31.46
C VAL A 449 -4.15 4.98 32.43
N VAL A 450 -3.42 6.06 32.11
CA VAL A 450 -2.40 6.65 33.01
C VAL A 450 -3.05 7.34 34.22
N ALA A 451 -4.25 7.92 34.08
CA ALA A 451 -5.02 8.41 35.22
C ALA A 451 -5.65 7.30 36.08
N ALA A 452 -5.58 6.03 35.64
CA ALA A 452 -6.15 4.88 36.37
C ALA A 452 -5.11 4.06 37.16
N PHE A 453 -3.81 4.30 36.95
CA PHE A 453 -2.73 3.72 37.77
C PHE A 453 -1.86 4.80 38.37
N ASP A 454 -2.37 5.38 39.44
CA ASP A 454 -1.52 6.09 40.39
C ASP A 454 -0.85 5.02 41.28
N PHE A 455 0.32 4.50 40.88
CA PHE A 455 1.15 3.59 41.70
C PHE A 455 1.79 4.31 42.91
N HIS A 456 1.06 5.24 43.52
CA HIS A 456 1.46 5.96 44.71
C HIS A 456 0.98 5.28 46.00
N SER A 457 0.12 4.26 45.93
CA SER A 457 -0.35 3.47 47.07
C SER A 457 0.34 2.10 47.15
N ASP A 458 0.74 1.72 48.36
CA ASP A 458 1.33 0.40 48.67
C ASP A 458 0.38 -0.76 48.30
N GLU A 459 -0.93 -0.51 48.26
CA GLU A 459 -1.97 -1.49 47.93
C GLU A 459 -1.95 -1.87 46.44
N ALA A 460 -1.62 -0.91 45.56
CA ALA A 460 -1.49 -1.17 44.12
C ALA A 460 -0.28 -2.07 43.82
N ALA A 461 0.80 -1.92 44.60
CA ALA A 461 2.00 -2.75 44.50
C ALA A 461 1.74 -4.19 45.00
N GLU A 462 0.99 -4.36 46.09
CA GLU A 462 0.58 -5.68 46.58
C GLU A 462 -0.37 -6.41 45.61
N CYS A 463 -1.31 -5.69 44.98
CA CYS A 463 -2.19 -6.29 43.97
C CYS A 463 -1.42 -6.80 42.74
N ALA A 464 -0.44 -6.02 42.27
CA ALA A 464 0.42 -6.41 41.16
C ALA A 464 1.27 -7.65 41.48
N LYS A 465 1.75 -7.77 42.73
CA LYS A 465 2.44 -8.98 43.21
C LYS A 465 1.53 -10.21 43.20
N LYS A 466 0.29 -10.06 43.67
CA LYS A 466 -0.69 -11.16 43.78
C LYS A 466 -1.11 -11.74 42.43
N HIS A 467 -1.16 -10.92 41.37
CA HIS A 467 -1.57 -11.33 40.02
C HIS A 467 -0.41 -11.48 39.02
N TRP A 468 0.85 -11.52 39.49
CA TRP A 468 2.04 -11.54 38.64
C TRP A 468 2.10 -12.71 37.65
N GLY A 469 1.66 -13.90 38.05
CA GLY A 469 1.61 -15.07 37.17
C GLY A 469 0.64 -14.89 35.99
N GLU A 470 -0.50 -14.22 36.20
CA GLU A 470 -1.47 -13.91 35.14
C GLU A 470 -0.92 -12.84 34.19
N ILE A 471 -0.22 -11.84 34.74
CA ILE A 471 0.49 -10.82 33.95
C ILE A 471 1.52 -11.50 33.05
N LYS A 472 2.38 -12.35 33.59
CA LYS A 472 3.44 -13.05 32.86
C LYS A 472 2.89 -13.94 31.74
N ALA A 473 1.82 -14.70 32.00
CA ALA A 473 1.17 -15.56 31.00
C ALA A 473 0.61 -14.79 29.78
N ILE A 474 0.26 -13.51 29.96
CA ILE A 474 -0.22 -12.63 28.88
C ILE A 474 0.94 -11.96 28.14
N VAL A 475 2.02 -11.64 28.85
CA VAL A 475 3.19 -10.92 28.32
C VAL A 475 4.09 -11.84 27.50
N ASP A 476 4.44 -13.01 28.03
CA ASP A 476 5.50 -13.88 27.47
C ASP A 476 5.27 -14.29 26.00
N PRO A 477 4.05 -14.69 25.56
CA PRO A 477 3.81 -15.03 24.15
C PRO A 477 3.94 -13.84 23.20
N LYS A 478 3.81 -12.62 23.71
CA LYS A 478 3.79 -11.38 22.93
C LYS A 478 5.18 -10.73 22.80
N ILE A 479 6.15 -11.18 23.60
CA ILE A 479 7.56 -10.72 23.52
C ILE A 479 8.15 -11.01 22.13
N SER A 480 7.82 -12.15 21.53
CA SER A 480 8.26 -12.51 20.17
C SER A 480 7.65 -11.61 19.08
N MET A 481 6.50 -10.99 19.33
CA MET A 481 5.89 -10.02 18.41
C MET A 481 6.49 -8.62 18.62
N MET A 482 6.85 -8.29 19.86
CA MET A 482 7.48 -7.02 20.22
C MET A 482 8.88 -6.85 19.63
N SER A 483 9.63 -7.93 19.42
CA SER A 483 10.95 -7.89 18.77
C SER A 483 10.92 -7.42 17.31
N THR A 484 9.75 -7.43 16.67
CA THR A 484 9.54 -6.97 15.30
C THR A 484 9.20 -5.48 15.22
N ILE A 485 8.78 -4.88 16.35
CA ILE A 485 8.19 -3.54 16.41
C ILE A 485 9.07 -2.58 17.21
N LEU A 486 9.91 -3.09 18.11
CA LEU A 486 10.74 -2.28 19.01
C LEU A 486 12.24 -2.38 18.69
N PRO A 487 13.03 -1.32 19.00
CA PRO A 487 14.49 -1.39 18.93
C PRO A 487 15.05 -2.52 19.80
N ARG A 488 16.06 -3.24 19.32
CA ARG A 488 16.66 -4.41 19.99
C ARG A 488 17.10 -4.13 21.44
N ALA A 489 17.54 -2.91 21.75
CA ALA A 489 17.94 -2.51 23.10
C ALA A 489 16.76 -2.46 24.10
N SER A 490 15.58 -2.04 23.63
CA SER A 490 14.35 -2.03 24.44
C SER A 490 13.84 -3.45 24.69
N VAL A 491 13.93 -4.32 23.68
CA VAL A 491 13.56 -5.74 23.80
C VAL A 491 14.44 -6.46 24.81
N ALA A 492 15.75 -6.24 24.76
CA ALA A 492 16.70 -6.81 25.72
C ALA A 492 16.41 -6.36 27.16
N LYS A 493 16.05 -5.09 27.35
CA LYS A 493 15.72 -4.53 28.67
C LYS A 493 14.38 -5.04 29.22
N VAL A 494 13.40 -5.28 28.35
CA VAL A 494 12.13 -5.95 28.72
C VAL A 494 12.38 -7.41 29.10
N GLN A 495 13.23 -8.12 28.36
CA GLN A 495 13.63 -9.49 28.70
C GLN A 495 14.45 -9.57 30.00
N GLU A 496 15.27 -8.55 30.29
CA GLU A 496 16.00 -8.40 31.55
C GLU A 496 15.07 -8.10 32.73
N LEU A 497 14.07 -7.21 32.55
CA LEU A 497 13.05 -6.87 33.55
C LEU A 497 12.13 -8.05 33.89
N LEU A 498 11.80 -8.88 32.89
CA LEU A 498 11.02 -10.11 33.05
C LEU A 498 11.92 -11.31 33.38
N GLY A 499 13.21 -11.08 33.62
CA GLY A 499 14.32 -12.02 33.62
C GLY A 499 14.12 -13.27 34.47
N GLY A 500 13.40 -14.24 33.94
CA GLY A 500 13.32 -15.62 34.43
C GLY A 500 12.76 -15.81 35.84
N SER A 501 12.37 -14.76 36.56
CA SER A 501 11.80 -14.92 37.91
C SER A 501 10.31 -15.27 37.84
N ASP A 502 9.92 -16.30 38.59
CA ASP A 502 8.53 -16.74 38.71
C ASP A 502 7.72 -15.91 39.72
N SER A 503 8.33 -14.86 40.28
CA SER A 503 7.71 -13.93 41.23
C SER A 503 8.36 -12.54 41.16
N LEU A 504 7.60 -11.51 41.56
CA LEU A 504 8.09 -10.16 41.81
C LEU A 504 8.96 -10.17 43.09
N PRO A 505 10.08 -9.42 43.17
CA PRO A 505 10.90 -9.39 44.38
C PRO A 505 10.11 -8.96 45.63
N ASP A 506 10.33 -9.64 46.76
CA ASP A 506 9.60 -9.40 48.02
C ASP A 506 9.80 -7.97 48.56
N SER A 507 10.97 -7.38 48.34
CA SER A 507 11.24 -5.98 48.62
C SER A 507 11.12 -5.15 47.34
N PRO A 508 10.29 -4.08 47.30
CA PRO A 508 10.23 -3.21 46.14
C PRO A 508 11.64 -2.69 45.85
N PRO A 509 12.20 -2.89 44.65
CA PRO A 509 13.40 -2.15 44.29
C PRO A 509 13.04 -0.68 44.40
N SER A 510 13.98 0.15 44.87
CA SER A 510 13.75 1.57 45.22
C SER A 510 12.82 2.29 44.25
N ARG A 511 12.06 3.29 44.71
CA ARG A 511 11.19 4.19 43.90
C ARG A 511 11.79 4.61 42.54
N ASP A 512 13.12 4.68 42.47
CA ASP A 512 13.95 4.98 41.29
C ASP A 512 13.99 3.88 40.21
N TRP A 513 13.51 2.67 40.49
CA TRP A 513 13.45 1.55 39.55
C TRP A 513 12.16 1.57 38.71
N LEU A 514 11.02 1.92 39.35
CA LEU A 514 9.71 2.00 38.71
C LEU A 514 9.67 3.18 37.73
N SER A 515 10.29 4.30 38.09
CA SER A 515 10.47 5.44 37.17
C SER A 515 11.32 5.04 35.96
N LYS A 516 12.43 4.33 36.18
CA LYS A 516 13.31 3.85 35.09
C LYS A 516 12.67 2.77 34.20
N ALA A 517 11.75 1.97 34.73
CA ALA A 517 10.99 0.98 33.97
C ALA A 517 9.87 1.63 33.14
N ALA A 518 9.16 2.62 33.72
CA ALA A 518 8.17 3.43 33.01
C ALA A 518 8.80 4.26 31.89
N ASP A 519 10.00 4.82 32.11
CA ASP A 519 10.77 5.55 31.09
C ASP A 519 11.33 4.62 29.98
N ALA A 520 11.47 3.32 30.25
CA ALA A 520 12.06 2.35 29.32
C ALA A 520 11.04 1.60 28.45
N LEU A 521 9.75 1.66 28.79
CA LEU A 521 8.66 0.98 28.10
C LEU A 521 7.84 1.98 27.28
N PRO A 522 7.76 1.85 25.94
CA PRO A 522 6.93 2.76 25.15
C PRO A 522 5.44 2.60 25.49
N ASP A 523 4.71 3.71 25.55
CA ASP A 523 3.29 3.84 25.96
C ASP A 523 2.33 2.82 25.33
N ARG A 524 2.69 2.27 24.16
CA ARG A 524 1.97 1.18 23.49
C ARG A 524 1.95 -0.13 24.30
N LEU A 525 3.03 -0.50 25.00
CA LEU A 525 3.06 -1.69 25.86
C LEU A 525 2.04 -1.55 26.98
N MET A 526 2.00 -0.38 27.64
CA MET A 526 1.13 -0.11 28.78
C MET A 526 -0.37 -0.20 28.40
N SER A 527 -0.72 0.10 27.15
CA SER A 527 -2.08 -0.02 26.63
C SER A 527 -2.55 -1.47 26.37
N MET A 528 -1.64 -2.44 26.28
CA MET A 528 -1.96 -3.84 25.98
C MET A 528 -2.24 -4.70 27.22
N PHE A 529 -1.86 -4.23 28.42
CA PHE A 529 -1.92 -5.02 29.66
C PHE A 529 -3.13 -4.77 30.53
N GLY A 530 -4.01 -3.84 30.17
CA GLY A 530 -4.75 -3.12 31.20
C GLY A 530 -6.24 -2.95 30.97
N LYS A 531 -7.02 -4.04 30.89
CA LYS A 531 -8.45 -3.91 31.22
C LYS A 531 -8.87 -4.94 32.26
N ASP A 532 -8.63 -6.22 32.00
CA ASP A 532 -9.07 -7.29 32.90
C ASP A 532 -8.31 -7.30 34.24
N ILE A 533 -7.01 -7.00 34.22
CA ILE A 533 -6.16 -6.96 35.42
C ILE A 533 -6.44 -5.69 36.24
N ILE A 534 -6.67 -4.57 35.54
CA ILE A 534 -7.09 -3.30 36.14
C ILE A 534 -8.43 -3.46 36.83
N GLU A 535 -9.39 -4.10 36.17
CA GLU A 535 -10.73 -4.32 36.70
C GLU A 535 -10.72 -5.28 37.90
N LYS A 536 -9.86 -6.31 37.90
CA LYS A 536 -9.64 -7.17 39.07
C LYS A 536 -9.02 -6.42 40.25
N CYS A 537 -7.95 -5.64 40.03
CA CYS A 537 -7.32 -4.87 41.11
C CYS A 537 -8.24 -3.79 41.66
N VAL A 538 -8.97 -3.08 40.80
CA VAL A 538 -9.98 -2.08 41.22
C VAL A 538 -11.12 -2.73 42.00
N ASN A 539 -11.55 -3.95 41.63
CA ASN A 539 -12.60 -4.66 42.35
C ASN A 539 -12.12 -5.26 43.69
N GLU A 540 -10.84 -5.60 43.84
CA GLU A 540 -10.27 -6.00 45.13
C GLU A 540 -10.02 -4.80 46.06
N MET A 541 -9.53 -3.68 45.52
CA MET A 541 -9.38 -2.43 46.27
C MET A 541 -10.72 -1.86 46.77
N LYS A 542 -11.84 -2.16 46.09
CA LYS A 542 -13.19 -1.78 46.54
C LYS A 542 -13.76 -2.70 47.63
N LYS A 543 -13.13 -3.85 47.90
CA LYS A 543 -13.58 -4.82 48.93
C LYS A 543 -12.91 -4.62 50.28
N HIS A 544 -11.82 -3.87 50.32
CA HIS A 544 -11.16 -3.36 51.52
C HIS A 544 -11.59 -1.91 51.75
#